data_AF-A0A349F9P0-F1
#
_entry.id   AF-A0A349F9P0-F1
#
_cell.length_a   1.000
_cell.length_b   1.000
_cell.length_c   1.000
_cell.angle_alpha   90.00
_cell.angle_beta   90.00
_cell.angle_gamma   90.00
#
_symmetry.space_group_name_H-M   'P 1'
#
loop_
_entity.id
_entity.type
_entity.pdbx_description
1 polymer ?
#
loop_
_entity_poly.entity_id
_entity_poly.type
_entity_poly.pdbx_seq_one_letter_code
_entity_poly.pdbx_strand_id
1 'polypeptide(L)'
;MKQHNPLLEKLQTILPTIASNAQQAEQDRTPPEENIRLLREIGFFRAFQPKAYGGLEISLPEFTDCVAALAGACGGTAWGASLLAT
;
A
#
# COMPACT_ATOMS: atom_id res chain seq x y z
N MET A 1 19.39 -5.93 10.98
CA MET A 1 18.36 -6.88 11.42
C MET A 1 17.07 -6.47 10.74
N LYS A 2 16.34 -7.37 10.06
CA LYS A 2 15.03 -7.00 9.49
C LYS A 2 14.05 -6.82 10.66
N GLN A 3 13.56 -5.61 10.83
CA GLN A 3 12.60 -5.24 11.87
C GLN A 3 11.22 -5.83 11.49
N HIS A 4 10.42 -6.25 12.47
CA HIS A 4 9.08 -6.77 12.20
C HIS A 4 8.18 -5.65 11.67
N ASN A 5 7.58 -5.85 10.49
CA ASN A 5 6.73 -4.86 9.82
C ASN A 5 5.38 -5.51 9.46
N PRO A 6 4.38 -5.44 10.36
CA PRO A 6 3.07 -6.06 10.17
C PRO A 6 2.34 -5.59 8.91
N LEU A 7 2.53 -4.32 8.51
CA LEU A 7 1.87 -3.78 7.32
C LEU A 7 2.47 -4.37 6.05
N LEU A 8 3.80 -4.53 6.00
CA LEU A 8 4.48 -5.17 4.87
C LEU A 8 4.07 -6.64 4.72
N GLU A 9 3.93 -7.37 5.83
CA GLU A 9 3.46 -8.76 5.83
C GLU A 9 2.05 -8.88 5.23
N LYS A 10 1.12 -8.00 5.63
CA LYS A 10 -0.22 -7.94 5.03
C LYS A 10 -0.17 -7.54 3.56
N LEU A 11 0.65 -6.55 3.21
CA LEU A 11 0.81 -6.08 1.85
C LEU A 11 1.27 -7.21 0.92
N GLN A 12 2.23 -8.02 1.34
CA GLN A 12 2.72 -9.16 0.55
C GLN A 12 1.61 -10.14 0.13
N THR A 13 0.56 -10.28 0.94
CA THR A 13 -0.57 -11.17 0.62
C THR A 13 -1.43 -10.66 -0.54
N ILE A 14 -1.45 -9.34 -0.79
CA ILE A 14 -2.26 -8.71 -1.85
C ILE A 14 -1.45 -8.29 -3.08
N LEU A 15 -0.12 -8.28 -3.00
CA LEU A 15 0.76 -7.90 -4.12
C LEU A 15 0.51 -8.70 -5.41
N PRO A 16 0.27 -10.03 -5.39
CA PRO A 16 0.00 -10.78 -6.62
C PRO A 16 -1.23 -10.28 -7.38
N THR A 17 -2.31 -9.92 -6.67
CA THR A 17 -3.52 -9.35 -7.28
C THR A 17 -3.27 -7.95 -7.82
N ILE A 18 -2.53 -7.11 -7.08
CA ILE A 18 -2.17 -5.77 -7.56
C ILE A 18 -1.31 -5.86 -8.83
N ALA A 19 -0.38 -6.85 -8.88
CA ALA A 19 0.47 -7.07 -10.05
C ALA A 19 -0.34 -7.56 -11.27
N SER A 20 -1.32 -8.46 -11.09
CA SER A 20 -2.20 -8.86 -12.20
C SER A 20 -3.05 -7.71 -12.73
N ASN A 21 -3.37 -6.74 -11.87
CA ASN A 21 -4.18 -5.57 -12.22
C ASN A 21 -3.37 -4.43 -12.85
N ALA A 22 -2.04 -4.54 -12.94
CA ALA A 22 -1.17 -3.45 -13.40
C ALA A 22 -1.44 -3.03 -14.85
N GLN A 23 -1.72 -3.98 -15.74
CA GLN A 23 -2.03 -3.67 -17.14
C GLN A 23 -3.36 -2.92 -17.28
N GLN A 24 -4.38 -3.31 -16.52
CA GLN A 24 -5.64 -2.59 -16.48
C GLN A 24 -5.45 -1.17 -15.94
N ALA A 25 -4.67 -1.02 -14.87
CA ALA A 25 -4.38 0.29 -14.28
C ALA A 25 -3.75 1.26 -15.30
N GLU A 26 -2.86 0.75 -16.16
CA GLU A 26 -2.23 1.52 -17.23
C GLU A 26 -3.25 1.95 -18.30
N GLN A 27 -4.11 1.02 -18.75
CA GLN A 27 -5.14 1.28 -19.76
C GLN A 27 -6.18 2.29 -19.28
N ASP A 28 -6.67 2.11 -18.05
CA ASP A 28 -7.69 2.96 -17.44
C ASP A 28 -7.10 4.31 -16.98
N ARG A 29 -5.76 4.41 -16.90
CA ARG A 29 -5.01 5.57 -16.39
C ARG A 29 -5.40 5.93 -14.95
N THR A 30 -5.81 4.92 -14.19
CA THR A 30 -6.20 5.04 -12.78
C THR A 30 -6.03 3.69 -12.09
N PRO A 31 -5.70 3.64 -10.79
CA PRO A 31 -5.72 2.39 -10.05
C PRO A 31 -7.12 1.75 -10.10
N PRO A 32 -7.23 0.44 -10.39
CA PRO A 32 -8.49 -0.29 -10.30
C PRO A 32 -9.07 -0.20 -8.88
N GLU A 33 -10.39 -0.15 -8.77
CA GLU A 33 -11.08 -0.04 -7.47
C GLU A 33 -10.72 -1.18 -6.52
N GLU A 34 -10.45 -2.37 -7.06
CA GLU A 34 -9.98 -3.52 -6.29
C GLU A 34 -8.65 -3.25 -5.58
N ASN A 35 -7.69 -2.59 -6.25
CA ASN A 35 -6.41 -2.25 -5.63
C ASN A 35 -6.64 -1.33 -4.42
N ILE A 36 -7.51 -0.33 -4.58
CA ILE A 36 -7.85 0.61 -3.50
C ILE A 36 -8.59 -0.10 -2.35
N ARG A 37 -9.50 -1.02 -2.66
CA ARG A 37 -10.21 -1.84 -1.65
C ARG A 37 -9.22 -2.67 -0.84
N LEU A 38 -8.33 -3.42 -1.49
CA LEU A 38 -7.35 -4.27 -0.82
C LEU A 38 -6.39 -3.46 0.06
N LEU A 39 -5.88 -2.33 -0.44
CA LEU A 39 -5.02 -1.41 0.33
C LEU A 39 -5.75 -0.85 1.57
N ARG A 40 -7.05 -0.56 1.45
CA ARG A 40 -7.87 -0.12 2.58
C ARG A 40 -8.08 -1.21 3.62
N GLU A 41 -8.34 -2.44 3.19
CA GLU A 41 -8.56 -3.60 4.07
C GLU A 41 -7.33 -3.93 4.92
N ILE A 42 -6.13 -3.84 4.34
CA ILE A 42 -4.89 -4.05 5.11
C ILE A 42 -4.49 -2.86 6.01
N GLY A 43 -5.16 -1.72 5.84
CA GLY A 43 -4.90 -0.50 6.60
C GLY A 43 -3.79 0.39 6.06
N PHE A 44 -3.41 0.26 4.78
CA PHE A 44 -2.31 1.03 4.17
C PHE A 44 -2.50 2.54 4.31
N PHE A 45 -3.71 3.04 4.05
CA PHE A 45 -4.04 4.47 4.14
C PHE A 45 -4.03 5.02 5.57
N ARG A 46 -3.94 4.15 6.59
CA ARG A 46 -3.87 4.55 8.00
C ARG A 46 -2.44 4.54 8.55
N ALA A 47 -1.43 4.43 7.68
CA ALA A 47 -0.02 4.35 8.06
C ALA A 47 0.39 5.50 9.00
N PHE A 48 0.11 6.76 8.62
CA PHE A 48 0.48 7.94 9.40
C PHE A 48 -0.68 8.60 10.13
N GLN A 49 -1.88 8.03 10.05
CA GLN A 49 -3.02 8.48 10.85
C GLN A 49 -2.64 8.39 12.35
N PRO A 50 -2.99 9.39 13.19
CA PRO A 50 -2.78 9.30 14.62
C PRO A 50 -3.55 8.13 15.25
N LYS A 51 -2.97 7.49 16.27
CA LYS A 51 -3.62 6.37 17.00
C LYS A 51 -4.94 6.76 17.65
N ALA A 52 -5.09 8.03 18.04
CA ALA A 52 -6.34 8.57 18.57
C ALA A 52 -7.54 8.41 17.60
N TYR A 53 -7.27 8.28 16.30
CA TYR A 53 -8.27 8.06 15.25
C TYR A 53 -8.23 6.64 14.66
N GLY A 54 -7.53 5.70 15.31
CA GLY A 54 -7.40 4.31 14.86
C GLY A 54 -6.31 4.10 13.79
N GLY A 55 -5.35 5.02 13.72
CA GLY A 55 -4.18 4.92 12.85
C GLY A 55 -3.03 4.08 13.41
N LEU A 56 -2.01 3.85 12.58
CA LEU A 56 -0.89 2.96 12.90
C LEU A 56 0.31 3.70 13.50
N GLU A 57 0.51 4.97 13.14
CA GLU A 57 1.74 5.73 13.44
C GLU A 57 3.00 4.91 13.11
N ILE A 58 3.01 4.28 11.93
CA ILE A 58 4.14 3.45 11.48
C ILE A 58 5.38 4.33 11.26
N SER A 59 6.58 3.78 11.47
CA SER A 59 7.81 4.54 11.21
C SER A 59 8.01 4.79 9.72
N LEU A 60 8.74 5.86 9.38
CA LEU A 60 9.04 6.17 7.98
C LEU A 60 9.79 5.03 7.25
N PRO A 61 10.82 4.37 7.84
CA PRO A 61 11.47 3.23 7.20
C PRO A 61 10.52 2.07 6.88
N GLU A 62 9.67 1.69 7.83
CA GLU A 62 8.68 0.62 7.65
C GLU A 62 7.65 0.96 6.56
N PHE A 63 7.21 2.22 6.49
CA PHE A 63 6.33 2.68 5.42
C PHE A 63 7.03 2.66 4.05
N THR A 64 8.28 3.12 3.97
CA THR A 64 9.03 3.13 2.71
C THR A 64 9.28 1.72 2.17
N ASP A 65 9.46 0.72 3.04
CA ASP A 65 9.51 -0.69 2.63
C ASP A 65 8.19 -1.15 1.99
N CYS A 66 7.06 -0.72 2.55
CA CYS A 66 5.74 -1.01 1.98
C CYS A 66 5.55 -0.33 0.62
N VAL A 67 5.92 0.95 0.48
CA VAL A 67 5.83 1.69 -0.78
C VAL A 67 6.71 1.04 -1.85
N ALA A 68 7.95 0.66 -1.51
CA ALA A 68 8.86 -0.01 -2.43
C ALA A 68 8.32 -1.37 -2.90
N ALA A 69 7.77 -2.16 -1.97
CA ALA A 69 7.15 -3.45 -2.31
C ALA A 69 5.92 -3.28 -3.21
N LEU A 70 5.04 -2.31 -2.92
CA LEU A 70 3.87 -1.99 -3.73
C LEU A 70 4.26 -1.50 -5.13
N ALA A 71 5.30 -0.68 -5.23
CA ALA A 71 5.81 -0.17 -6.51
C ALA A 71 6.33 -1.28 -7.43
N GLY A 72 6.85 -2.37 -6.85
CA GLY A 72 7.24 -3.57 -7.59
C GLY A 72 6.05 -4.29 -8.24
N ALA A 73 4.83 -4.14 -7.73
CA ALA A 73 3.61 -4.69 -8.32
C ALA A 73 2.93 -3.70 -9.29
N CYS A 74 2.76 -2.44 -8.89
CA CYS A 74 2.20 -1.39 -9.74
C CYS A 74 2.68 -0.01 -9.28
N GLY A 75 3.57 0.61 -10.05
CA GLY A 75 4.19 1.90 -9.71
C GLY A 75 3.17 3.05 -9.55
N GLY A 76 2.19 3.16 -10.45
CA GLY A 76 1.15 4.19 -10.38
C GLY A 76 0.27 4.04 -9.14
N THR A 77 -0.11 2.80 -8.79
CA THR A 77 -0.85 2.52 -7.55
C THR A 77 -0.02 2.88 -6.32
N ALA A 78 1.27 2.53 -6.29
CA ALA A 78 2.16 2.85 -5.18
C ALA A 78 2.31 4.36 -4.98
N TRP A 79 2.56 5.09 -6.06
CA TRP A 79 2.68 6.54 -6.04
C TRP A 79 1.40 7.19 -5.50
N GLY A 80 0.24 6.89 -6.12
CA GLY A 80 -1.03 7.47 -5.73
C GLY A 80 -1.42 7.13 -4.29
N ALA A 81 -1.22 5.88 -3.86
CA ALA A 81 -1.55 5.48 -2.50
C ALA A 81 -0.62 6.11 -1.46
N SER A 82 0.67 6.27 -1.76
CA SER A 82 1.65 6.84 -0.82
C SER A 82 1.35 8.29 -0.44
N LEU A 83 0.74 9.05 -1.36
CA LEU A 83 0.34 10.44 -1.13
C LEU A 83 -0.86 10.56 -0.17
N LEU A 84 -1.64 9.49 0.00
CA LEU A 84 -2.89 9.46 0.75
C LEU A 84 -2.79 8.64 2.05
N ALA A 85 -1.58 8.47 2.59
CA ALA A 85 -1.31 7.59 3.73
C ALA A 85 -1.57 8.23 5.11
N THR A 86 -2.52 9.16 5.20
CA THR A 86 -2.83 10.01 6.38
C THR A 86 -4.21 9.77 6.95
#